data_AF-A0A355RH85-F1
#
_entry.id   AF-A0A355RH85-F1
#
_cell.length_a   1.000
_cell.length_b   1.000
_cell.length_c   1.000
_cell.angle_alpha   90.00
_cell.angle_beta   90.00
_cell.angle_gamma   90.00
#
_symmetry.space_group_name_H-M   'P 1'
#
loop_
_entity.id
_entity.type
_entity.pdbx_description
1 polymer ?
#
loop_
_entity_poly.entity_id
_entity_poly.type
_entity_poly.pdbx_seq_one_letter_code
_entity_poly.pdbx_strand_id
1 'polypeptide(L)'
;MKNSTRGAVDPFIVMDVMEAARQAEAAGRHIIHMEVGQPATPAPLGARNALRDSLNATAMGYTVALGLPELRAKIADLYGEWYDVDLDSNRVIVTS
;
A
#
# COMPACT_ATOMS: atom_id res chain seq x y z
N MET A 1 -14.94 -22.80 -20.82
CA MET A 1 -14.55 -22.98 -19.40
C MET A 1 -15.67 -22.49 -18.52
N LYS A 2 -16.01 -23.20 -17.44
CA LYS A 2 -16.95 -22.71 -16.42
C LYS A 2 -16.17 -21.89 -15.39
N ASN A 3 -16.58 -20.63 -15.19
CA ASN A 3 -16.03 -19.78 -14.14
C ASN A 3 -16.72 -20.08 -12.80
N SER A 4 -15.99 -19.96 -11.69
CA SER A 4 -16.54 -20.13 -10.35
C SER A 4 -17.46 -18.95 -10.00
N THR A 5 -18.59 -19.23 -9.32
CA THR A 5 -19.51 -18.18 -8.83
C THR A 5 -18.86 -17.21 -7.86
N ARG A 6 -17.78 -17.60 -7.17
CA ARG A 6 -16.99 -16.69 -6.30
C ARG A 6 -16.35 -15.52 -7.06
N GLY A 7 -16.15 -15.68 -8.37
CA GLY A 7 -15.62 -14.64 -9.25
C GLY A 7 -16.69 -13.72 -9.82
N ALA A 8 -17.97 -13.96 -9.51
CA ALA A 8 -19.06 -13.05 -9.85
C ALA A 8 -19.09 -11.89 -8.85
N VAL A 9 -18.09 -11.02 -8.95
CA VAL A 9 -17.97 -9.77 -8.20
C VAL A 9 -18.02 -8.61 -9.17
N ASP A 10 -18.65 -7.51 -8.76
CA ASP A 10 -18.67 -6.30 -9.56
C ASP A 10 -17.25 -5.70 -9.66
N PRO A 11 -16.90 -5.09 -10.81
CA PRO A 11 -15.59 -4.47 -10.98
C PRO A 11 -15.43 -3.24 -10.09
N PHE A 12 -14.18 -2.86 -9.84
CA PHE A 12 -13.87 -1.57 -9.21
C PHE A 12 -14.04 -0.44 -10.22
N ILE A 13 -15.27 0.06 -10.33
CA ILE A 13 -15.70 1.04 -11.34
C ILE A 13 -14.91 2.36 -11.36
N VAL A 14 -14.20 2.70 -10.29
CA VAL A 14 -13.36 3.91 -10.23
C VAL A 14 -12.24 3.86 -11.28
N MET A 15 -11.77 2.67 -11.65
CA MET A 15 -10.74 2.51 -12.68
C MET A 15 -11.20 3.02 -14.06
N ASP A 16 -12.48 2.89 -14.38
CA ASP A 16 -13.05 3.39 -15.63
C ASP A 16 -13.07 4.93 -15.65
N VAL A 17 -13.34 5.55 -14.49
CA VAL A 17 -13.30 7.01 -14.32
C VAL A 17 -11.89 7.54 -14.50
N MET A 18 -10.90 6.86 -13.90
CA MET A 18 -9.48 7.21 -14.04
C MET A 18 -9.01 7.12 -15.50
N GLU A 19 -9.43 6.08 -16.22
CA GLU A 19 -9.06 5.93 -17.63
C GLU A 19 -9.73 7.00 -18.51
N ALA A 20 -10.99 7.33 -18.24
CA ALA A 20 -11.68 8.41 -18.95
C ALA A 20 -11.00 9.79 -18.71
N ALA A 21 -10.56 10.06 -17.48
CA ALA A 21 -9.79 11.26 -17.14
C ALA A 21 -8.47 11.30 -17.93
N ARG A 22 -7.70 10.21 -17.89
CA ARG A 22 -6.43 10.08 -18.63
C ARG A 22 -6.59 10.29 -20.14
N GLN A 23 -7.65 9.73 -20.74
CA GLN A 23 -7.95 9.92 -22.17
C GLN A 23 -8.30 11.37 -22.49
N ALA A 24 -9.07 12.03 -21.64
CA ALA A 24 -9.41 13.45 -21.80
C ALA A 24 -8.16 14.34 -21.73
N GLU A 25 -7.25 14.08 -20.80
CA GLU A 25 -5.96 14.78 -20.71
C GLU A 25 -5.08 14.55 -21.94
N ALA A 26 -4.99 13.30 -22.41
CA ALA A 26 -4.25 12.97 -23.63
C ALA A 26 -4.83 13.67 -24.88
N ALA A 27 -6.13 13.97 -24.87
CA ALA A 27 -6.79 14.78 -25.89
C ALA A 27 -6.60 16.30 -25.69
N GLY A 28 -5.79 16.73 -24.73
CA GLY A 28 -5.46 18.13 -24.46
C GLY A 28 -6.44 18.86 -23.54
N ARG A 29 -7.34 18.16 -22.85
CA ARG A 29 -8.26 18.77 -21.88
C ARG A 29 -7.55 18.95 -20.53
N HIS A 30 -7.80 20.08 -19.88
CA HIS A 30 -7.36 20.29 -18.50
C HIS A 30 -8.34 19.60 -17.55
N ILE A 31 -7.88 18.61 -16.80
CA ILE A 31 -8.67 17.84 -15.86
C ILE A 31 -8.30 18.21 -14.43
N ILE A 32 -9.30 18.35 -13.56
CA ILE A 32 -9.11 18.50 -12.12
C ILE A 32 -9.50 17.16 -11.49
N HIS A 33 -8.52 16.48 -10.92
CA HIS A 33 -8.72 15.17 -10.32
C HIS A 33 -9.36 15.30 -8.93
N MET A 34 -10.57 14.76 -8.78
CA MET A 34 -11.31 14.67 -7.51
C MET A 34 -11.79 13.24 -7.22
N GLU A 35 -11.36 12.29 -8.04
CA GLU A 35 -11.69 10.87 -7.99
C GLU A 35 -10.59 10.01 -7.33
N VAL A 36 -9.39 10.57 -7.16
CA VAL A 36 -8.21 9.85 -6.67
C VAL A 36 -8.31 9.62 -5.15
N GLY A 37 -8.38 8.35 -4.75
CA GLY A 37 -8.53 7.93 -3.34
C GLY A 37 -7.22 7.80 -2.54
N GLN A 38 -6.09 8.31 -3.05
CA GLN A 38 -4.77 8.22 -2.39
C GLN A 38 -4.17 9.61 -2.12
N PRO A 39 -3.24 9.74 -1.15
CA PRO A 39 -2.52 10.98 -0.94
C PRO A 39 -1.73 11.45 -2.17
N ALA A 40 -1.62 12.77 -2.35
CA ALA A 40 -0.80 13.38 -3.41
C ALA A 40 0.69 13.48 -3.05
N THR A 41 1.04 13.27 -1.78
CA THR A 41 2.41 13.34 -1.28
C THR A 41 3.13 12.01 -1.41
N PRO A 42 4.46 12.00 -1.68
CA PRO A 42 5.24 10.77 -1.71
C PRO A 42 5.37 10.16 -0.32
N ALA A 43 5.85 8.92 -0.27
CA ALA A 43 6.30 8.30 0.98
C ALA A 43 7.33 9.19 1.71
N PRO A 44 7.35 9.18 3.07
CA PRO A 44 8.28 9.99 3.86
C PRO A 44 9.75 9.79 3.47
N LEU A 45 10.55 10.85 3.53
CA LEU A 45 11.97 10.83 3.14
C LEU A 45 12.78 9.74 3.87
N GLY A 46 12.52 9.54 5.17
CA GLY A 46 13.19 8.49 5.95
C GLY A 46 12.96 7.09 5.39
N ALA A 47 11.72 6.76 5.00
CA ALA A 47 11.39 5.47 4.39
C ALA A 47 12.05 5.30 3.02
N ARG A 48 12.09 6.36 2.21
CA ARG A 48 12.75 6.36 0.90
C ARG A 48 14.26 6.15 1.01
N ASN A 49 14.91 6.77 2.00
CA ASN A 49 16.33 6.59 2.26
C ASN A 49 16.64 5.17 2.73
N ALA A 50 15.86 4.62 3.67
CA ALA A 50 16.02 3.25 4.13
C ALA A 50 15.90 2.24 2.97
N LEU A 51 14.89 2.41 2.10
CA LEU A 51 14.74 1.57 0.92
C LEU A 51 15.94 1.65 -0.03
N ARG A 52 16.42 2.86 -0.33
CA ARG A 52 17.61 3.07 -1.18
C ARG A 52 18.81 2.31 -0.62
N ASP A 53 19.03 2.40 0.69
CA ASP A 53 20.19 1.78 1.33
C ASP A 53 20.03 0.24 1.32
N SER A 54 18.84 -0.29 1.58
CA SER A 54 18.54 -1.73 1.51
C SER A 54 18.70 -2.33 0.11
N LEU A 55 18.31 -1.60 -0.95
CA LEU A 55 18.48 -2.03 -2.35
C LEU A 55 19.95 -2.20 -2.73
N ASN A 56 20.84 -1.40 -2.15
CA ASN A 56 22.28 -1.50 -2.41
C ASN A 56 22.96 -2.57 -1.54
N ALA A 57 22.42 -2.84 -0.35
CA ALA A 57 23.05 -3.71 0.64
C ALA A 57 22.58 -5.16 0.60
N THR A 58 21.39 -5.44 0.05
CA THR A 58 20.74 -6.76 0.16
C THR A 58 20.08 -7.19 -1.14
N ALA A 59 19.86 -8.50 -1.29
CA ALA A 59 19.16 -9.06 -2.46
C ALA A 59 17.63 -8.86 -2.43
N MET A 60 17.06 -8.30 -1.35
CA MET A 60 15.61 -8.10 -1.18
C MET A 60 14.78 -9.37 -1.43
N GLY A 61 15.27 -10.52 -0.92
CA GLY A 61 14.60 -11.80 -1.05
C GLY A 61 13.35 -11.95 -0.17
N TYR A 62 12.75 -13.13 -0.18
CA TYR A 62 11.61 -13.44 0.68
C TYR A 62 11.91 -13.21 2.16
N THR A 63 10.94 -12.66 2.86
CA THR A 63 10.95 -12.53 4.33
C THR A 63 10.17 -13.69 4.96
N VAL A 64 10.11 -13.74 6.29
CA VAL A 64 9.25 -14.71 6.99
C VAL A 64 7.78 -14.43 6.71
N ALA A 65 6.95 -15.49 6.68
CA ALA A 65 5.57 -15.42 6.21
C ALA A 65 4.69 -14.37 6.90
N LEU A 66 4.95 -14.06 8.17
CA LEU A 66 4.17 -13.08 8.95
C LEU A 66 4.70 -11.64 8.83
N GLY A 67 5.79 -11.44 8.09
CA GLY A 67 6.51 -10.17 8.00
C GLY A 67 7.72 -10.09 8.92
N LEU A 68 8.58 -9.10 8.64
CA LEU A 68 9.82 -8.86 9.37
C LEU A 68 9.57 -8.66 10.88
N PRO A 69 10.27 -9.40 11.78
CA PRO A 69 10.10 -9.26 13.23
C PRO A 69 10.25 -7.82 13.73
N GLU A 70 11.23 -7.08 13.21
CA GLU A 70 11.52 -5.70 13.57
C GLU A 70 10.39 -4.74 13.19
N LEU A 71 9.73 -4.97 12.05
CA LEU A 71 8.57 -4.16 11.63
C LEU A 71 7.36 -4.46 12.52
N ARG A 72 7.14 -5.73 12.84
CA ARG A 72 6.04 -6.18 13.70
C ARG A 72 6.17 -5.61 15.12
N ALA A 73 7.38 -5.63 15.69
CA ALA A 73 7.68 -5.00 16.97
C ALA A 73 7.43 -3.49 16.93
N LYS A 74 7.91 -2.80 15.89
CA LYS A 74 7.73 -1.34 15.83
C LYS A 74 6.28 -0.90 15.65
N ILE A 75 5.47 -1.69 14.95
CA ILE A 75 4.01 -1.45 14.87
C ILE A 75 3.38 -1.62 16.25
N ALA A 76 3.73 -2.67 17.00
CA ALA A 76 3.24 -2.86 18.37
C ALA A 76 3.60 -1.70 19.29
N ASP A 77 4.85 -1.23 19.26
CA ASP A 77 5.28 -0.06 20.05
C ASP A 77 4.45 1.19 19.72
N LEU A 78 4.14 1.41 18.43
CA LEU A 78 3.33 2.54 18.00
C LEU A 78 1.94 2.55 18.63
N TYR A 79 1.34 1.37 18.83
CA TYR A 79 0.05 1.25 19.51
C TYR A 79 0.13 1.65 20.99
N GLY A 80 1.24 1.33 21.65
CA GLY A 80 1.51 1.83 23.00
C GLY A 80 1.68 3.36 23.01
N GLU A 81 2.52 3.90 22.12
CA GLU A 81 2.82 5.33 22.05
C GLU A 81 1.59 6.20 21.73
N TRP A 82 0.73 5.76 20.80
CA TRP A 82 -0.37 6.59 20.29
C TRP A 82 -1.69 6.34 21.00
N TYR A 83 -1.89 5.13 21.51
CA TYR A 83 -3.19 4.67 21.99
C TYR A 83 -3.16 4.05 23.39
N ASP A 84 -1.99 3.99 24.05
CA ASP A 84 -1.81 3.34 25.37
C ASP A 84 -2.26 1.87 25.38
N VAL A 85 -2.00 1.18 24.25
CA VAL A 85 -2.33 -0.25 24.10
C VAL A 85 -1.06 -1.08 24.16
N ASP A 86 -0.98 -1.97 25.16
CA ASP A 86 0.03 -3.03 25.21
C ASP A 86 -0.32 -4.14 24.20
N LEU A 87 0.32 -4.08 23.02
CA LEU A 87 0.08 -5.00 21.92
C LEU A 87 1.24 -5.99 21.79
N ASP A 88 0.97 -7.28 21.98
CA ASP A 88 1.94 -8.33 21.63
C ASP A 88 2.21 -8.33 20.11
N SER A 89 3.47 -8.14 19.71
CA SER A 89 3.95 -8.20 18.32
C SER A 89 3.58 -9.51 17.58
N ASN A 90 3.34 -10.60 18.30
CA ASN A 90 2.85 -11.85 17.71
C ASN A 90 1.45 -11.72 17.10
N ARG A 91 0.70 -10.70 17.50
CA ARG A 91 -0.63 -10.37 16.96
C ARG A 91 -0.58 -9.47 15.74
N VAL A 92 0.61 -9.03 15.32
CA VAL A 92 0.83 -8.22 14.12
C VAL A 92 1.26 -9.11 12.96
N ILE A 93 0.56 -9.04 11.83
CA ILE A 93 0.89 -9.74 10.58
C ILE A 93 0.96 -8.68 9.46
N VAL A 94 2.04 -8.69 8.69
CA VAL A 94 2.23 -7.77 7.56
C VAL A 94 1.62 -8.37 6.29
N THR A 95 0.78 -7.60 5.61
CA THR A 95 0.13 -8.00 4.35
C THR A 95 0.52 -7.06 3.21
N SER A 96 0.28 -7.49 1.97
CA SER A 96 0.47 -6.69 0.75
C SER A 96 -0.76 -5.83 0.44
#